data_AF-T1FB94-F1
#
_entry.id   AF-T1FB94-F1
#
_cell.length_a   1.000
_cell.length_b   1.000
_cell.length_c   1.000
_cell.angle_alpha   90.00
_cell.angle_beta   90.00
_cell.angle_gamma   90.00
#
_symmetry.space_group_name_H-M   'P 1'
#
loop_
_entity.id
_entity.type
_entity.pdbx_description
1 polymer ?
#
loop_
_entity_poly.entity_id
_entity_poly.type
_entity_poly.pdbx_seq_one_letter_code
_entity_poly.pdbx_strand_id
1 'polypeptide(L)'
;MDCAENNLPNGIDLLEIDDLKPLGGESSAAAAADATNSNSIKYPRHQRRSVYLFEKLQEVQEQLKEKELQCENLTKEQLQTGEEVQELTAALFEEANKMVQDANIKRRQAEKQLEDSLMKIEVLQEEVTVLKKLILSPTTPNSPNFIKTPQLVKSSSNSNFTKGHKRSISHHSTIRIVDDIDTLAPYDNEIDLPRREKFRTWKACPTLNPSDPFIEDIIRNEINPCLAFKNDSVGTFNRD
;
A
#
# COMPACT_ATOMS: atom_id res chain seq x y z
N MET A 1 21.03 32.39 8.48
CA MET A 1 20.62 31.00 8.17
C MET A 1 21.21 30.68 6.80
N ASP A 2 22.52 30.84 6.62
CA ASP A 2 23.65 30.08 7.17
C ASP A 2 23.74 28.70 6.53
N CYS A 3 24.47 28.71 5.41
CA CYS A 3 25.50 27.77 4.98
C CYS A 3 25.29 26.27 5.26
N ALA A 4 25.12 25.50 4.18
CA ALA A 4 25.67 24.16 4.06
C ALA A 4 26.38 24.03 2.70
N GLU A 5 27.66 24.41 2.70
CA GLU A 5 28.65 23.97 1.72
C GLU A 5 28.79 22.45 1.85
N ASN A 6 28.33 21.70 0.85
CA ASN A 6 28.65 20.29 0.76
C ASN A 6 29.97 20.14 -0.01
N ASN A 7 30.99 19.88 0.80
CA ASN A 7 32.35 19.48 0.46
C ASN A 7 32.41 18.51 -0.73
N LEU A 8 33.13 18.93 -1.78
CA LEU A 8 33.86 18.03 -2.67
C LEU A 8 34.91 17.27 -1.85
N PRO A 9 34.96 15.92 -1.87
CA PRO A 9 36.17 15.23 -1.47
C PRO A 9 37.21 15.37 -2.58
N ASN A 10 37.94 16.48 -2.56
CA ASN A 10 39.28 16.53 -3.15
C ASN A 10 40.19 15.69 -2.25
N GLY A 11 40.30 14.40 -2.56
CA GLY A 11 41.18 13.46 -1.89
C GLY A 11 41.83 12.58 -2.93
N ILE A 12 42.84 13.10 -3.63
CA ILE A 12 43.85 12.26 -4.25
C ILE A 12 44.62 11.69 -3.06
N ASP A 13 44.25 10.50 -2.60
CA ASP A 13 45.10 9.70 -1.73
C ASP A 13 46.33 9.35 -2.56
N LEU A 14 47.42 10.10 -2.34
CA LEU A 14 48.74 9.65 -2.69
C LEU A 14 48.95 8.33 -1.95
N LEU A 15 48.84 7.22 -2.67
CA LEU A 15 49.36 5.95 -2.20
C LEU A 15 50.87 6.13 -1.98
N GLU A 16 51.20 6.29 -0.71
CA GLU A 16 52.41 5.92 0.00
C GLU A 16 53.39 5.13 -0.88
N ILE A 17 54.43 5.82 -1.36
CA ILE A 17 55.59 5.23 -2.02
C ILE A 17 56.51 4.74 -0.90
N ASP A 18 56.14 3.66 -0.22
CA ASP A 18 56.99 2.97 0.73
C ASP A 18 56.67 1.49 0.69
N ASP A 19 57.35 0.75 -0.20
CA ASP A 19 57.78 -0.64 0.04
C ASP A 19 58.37 -1.29 -1.23
N LEU A 20 59.61 -0.94 -1.60
CA LEU A 20 60.53 -1.88 -2.28
C LEU A 20 62.00 -1.57 -1.90
N LYS A 21 62.40 -2.17 -0.77
CA LYS A 21 63.74 -2.53 -0.25
C LYS A 21 65.01 -2.14 -1.06
N PRO A 22 66.01 -1.48 -0.44
CA PRO A 22 67.33 -1.29 -1.05
C PRO A 22 68.19 -2.56 -0.93
N LEU A 23 68.74 -3.03 -2.05
CA LEU A 23 69.80 -4.05 -2.06
C LEU A 23 71.12 -3.38 -1.66
N GLY A 24 71.45 -3.46 -0.37
CA GLY A 24 72.79 -3.26 0.15
C GLY A 24 73.70 -4.42 -0.22
N GLY A 25 74.91 -4.11 -0.66
CA GLY A 25 75.95 -5.06 -1.03
C GLY A 25 77.27 -4.33 -1.26
N GLU A 26 77.84 -3.79 -0.18
CA GLU A 26 79.23 -3.36 -0.15
C GLU A 26 80.13 -4.57 0.13
N SER A 27 81.07 -4.85 -0.77
CA SER A 27 82.37 -5.42 -0.40
C SER A 27 83.38 -5.10 -1.49
N SER A 28 84.46 -4.47 -1.06
CA SER A 28 85.56 -3.87 -1.81
C SER A 28 86.53 -4.87 -2.45
N ALA A 29 87.18 -4.36 -3.50
CA ALA A 29 88.61 -4.48 -3.83
C ALA A 29 89.13 -5.60 -4.76
N ALA A 30 89.69 -5.09 -5.87
CA ALA A 30 90.91 -5.51 -6.58
C ALA A 30 90.93 -6.83 -7.37
N ALA A 31 91.01 -6.75 -8.71
CA ALA A 31 92.30 -6.83 -9.43
C ALA A 31 92.12 -7.01 -10.95
N ALA A 32 92.94 -6.24 -11.69
CA ALA A 32 93.56 -6.53 -12.99
C ALA A 32 92.71 -6.70 -14.27
N ALA A 33 93.19 -6.02 -15.30
CA ALA A 33 92.72 -5.94 -16.67
C ALA A 33 93.00 -7.20 -17.49
N ASP A 34 92.21 -7.46 -18.55
CA ASP A 34 92.73 -7.63 -19.91
C ASP A 34 91.61 -7.54 -20.96
N ALA A 35 92.02 -7.28 -22.20
CA ALA A 35 91.30 -6.63 -23.27
C ALA A 35 90.42 -7.54 -24.18
N THR A 36 89.60 -6.83 -24.97
CA THR A 36 89.09 -7.20 -26.32
C THR A 36 88.17 -8.41 -26.48
N ASN A 37 86.87 -8.14 -26.68
CA ASN A 37 86.15 -8.70 -27.83
C ASN A 37 84.95 -7.82 -28.21
N SER A 38 85.13 -7.10 -29.32
CA SER A 38 84.12 -6.32 -30.02
C SER A 38 83.22 -7.24 -30.85
N ASN A 39 81.99 -7.46 -30.38
CA ASN A 39 80.75 -7.49 -31.17
C ASN A 39 79.57 -7.87 -30.27
N SER A 40 79.03 -6.87 -29.59
CA SER A 40 77.66 -6.95 -29.08
C SER A 40 77.09 -5.56 -29.25
N ILE A 41 76.26 -5.39 -30.28
CA ILE A 41 75.37 -4.24 -30.41
C ILE A 41 74.45 -4.28 -29.18
N LYS A 42 74.94 -3.78 -28.05
CA LYS A 42 74.21 -3.65 -26.80
C LYS A 42 73.47 -2.34 -26.93
N TYR A 43 72.19 -2.43 -27.28
CA TYR A 43 71.26 -1.31 -27.16
C TYR A 43 71.51 -0.59 -25.82
N PRO A 44 71.83 0.71 -25.83
CA PRO A 44 72.34 1.41 -24.66
C PRO A 44 71.30 1.35 -23.53
N ARG A 45 71.74 1.33 -22.27
CA ARG A 45 70.90 1.16 -21.07
C ARG A 45 69.62 2.02 -21.07
N HIS A 46 69.67 3.20 -21.69
CA HIS A 46 68.54 4.11 -21.91
C HIS A 46 67.45 3.53 -22.81
N GLN A 47 67.80 2.79 -23.87
CA GLN A 47 66.84 2.12 -24.75
C GLN A 47 66.02 1.06 -24.00
N ARG A 48 66.67 0.27 -23.12
CA ARG A 48 65.97 -0.73 -22.29
C ARG A 48 65.01 -0.09 -21.30
N ARG A 49 65.42 1.00 -20.65
CA ARG A 49 64.56 1.78 -19.75
C ARG A 49 63.38 2.39 -20.51
N SER A 50 63.61 2.89 -21.73
CA SER A 50 62.55 3.41 -22.58
C SER A 50 61.52 2.33 -22.91
N VAL A 51 61.96 1.15 -23.34
CA VAL A 51 61.05 0.04 -23.68
C VAL A 51 60.24 -0.41 -22.46
N TYR A 52 60.88 -0.57 -21.29
CA TYR A 52 60.19 -0.93 -20.05
C TYR A 52 59.14 0.11 -19.63
N LEU A 53 59.47 1.40 -19.74
CA LEU A 53 58.52 2.48 -19.43
C LEU A 53 57.35 2.50 -20.40
N PHE A 54 57.58 2.22 -21.69
CA PHE A 54 56.50 2.09 -22.67
C PHE A 54 55.57 0.91 -22.36
N GLU A 55 56.13 -0.25 -22.03
CA GLU A 55 55.35 -1.44 -21.64
C GLU A 55 54.53 -1.18 -20.38
N LYS A 56 55.13 -0.55 -19.36
CA LYS A 56 54.41 -0.17 -18.13
C LYS A 56 53.34 0.88 -18.38
N LEU A 57 53.58 1.85 -19.25
CA LEU A 57 52.57 2.83 -19.64
C LEU A 57 51.40 2.15 -20.35
N GLN A 58 51.67 1.18 -21.23
CA GLN A 58 50.63 0.42 -21.91
C GLN A 58 49.80 -0.43 -20.95
N GLU A 59 50.44 -1.13 -20.00
CA GLU A 59 49.76 -1.91 -18.96
C GLU A 59 48.82 -1.02 -18.12
N VAL A 60 49.32 0.15 -17.68
CA VAL A 60 48.51 1.11 -16.92
C VAL A 60 47.36 1.67 -17.77
N GLN A 61 47.55 1.91 -19.06
CA GLN A 61 46.48 2.36 -19.96
C GLN A 61 45.38 1.29 -20.13
N GLU A 62 45.75 0.01 -20.24
CA GLU A 62 44.78 -1.08 -20.35
C GLU A 62 43.98 -1.23 -19.05
N GLN A 63 44.66 -1.18 -17.89
CA GLN A 63 44.00 -1.19 -16.58
C GLN A 63 43.07 0.00 -16.39
N LEU A 64 43.51 1.20 -16.81
CA LEU A 64 42.67 2.40 -16.75
C LEU A 64 41.40 2.20 -17.58
N LYS A 65 41.52 1.68 -18.81
CA LYS A 65 40.38 1.41 -19.69
C LYS A 65 39.42 0.37 -19.11
N GLU A 66 39.94 -0.67 -18.48
CA GLU A 66 39.10 -1.66 -17.79
C GLU A 66 38.34 -1.01 -16.61
N LYS A 67 39.02 -0.16 -15.84
CA LYS A 67 38.39 0.58 -14.74
C LYS A 67 37.37 1.60 -15.22
N GLU A 68 37.63 2.30 -16.31
CA GLU A 68 36.67 3.20 -16.95
C GLU A 68 35.38 2.46 -17.33
N LEU A 69 35.50 1.25 -17.90
CA LEU A 69 34.35 0.41 -18.25
C LEU A 69 33.59 -0.10 -17.02
N GLN A 70 34.30 -0.47 -15.94
CA GLN A 70 33.67 -0.82 -14.67
C GLN A 70 32.89 0.37 -14.09
N CYS A 71 33.47 1.57 -14.14
CA CYS A 71 32.79 2.80 -13.69
C CYS A 71 31.55 3.12 -14.54
N GLU A 72 31.62 2.95 -15.87
CA GLU A 72 30.47 3.15 -16.76
C GLU A 72 29.33 2.18 -16.42
N ASN A 73 29.64 0.90 -16.22
CA ASN A 73 28.66 -0.11 -15.83
C ASN A 73 28.00 0.20 -14.47
N LEU A 74 28.81 0.54 -13.46
CA LEU A 74 28.29 0.93 -12.15
C LEU A 74 27.42 2.20 -12.23
N THR A 75 27.80 3.16 -13.06
CA THR A 75 27.00 4.38 -13.28
C THR A 75 25.65 4.04 -13.91
N LYS A 76 25.62 3.10 -14.87
CA LYS A 76 24.38 2.62 -15.48
C LYS A 76 23.47 1.93 -14.47
N GLU A 77 24.02 1.04 -13.64
CA GLU A 77 23.26 0.37 -12.58
C GLU A 77 22.70 1.37 -11.57
N GLN A 78 23.50 2.35 -11.15
CA GLN A 78 23.04 3.43 -10.26
C GLN A 78 21.90 4.24 -10.85
N LEU A 79 21.99 4.60 -12.14
CA LEU A 79 20.92 5.33 -12.83
C LEU A 79 19.63 4.52 -12.91
N GLN A 80 19.72 3.22 -13.25
CA GLN A 80 18.57 2.32 -13.29
C GLN A 80 17.90 2.21 -11.91
N THR A 81 18.68 1.94 -10.86
CA THR A 81 18.12 1.89 -9.50
C THR A 81 17.53 3.24 -9.09
N GLY A 82 18.15 4.36 -9.50
CA GLY A 82 17.62 5.70 -9.27
C GLY A 82 16.25 5.92 -9.92
N GLU A 83 16.08 5.46 -11.17
CA GLU A 83 14.81 5.49 -11.90
C GLU A 83 13.73 4.65 -11.22
N GLU A 84 14.05 3.39 -10.86
CA GLU A 84 13.11 2.50 -10.16
C GLU A 84 12.65 3.09 -8.81
N VAL A 85 13.56 3.70 -8.05
CA VAL A 85 13.22 4.39 -6.80
C VAL A 85 12.32 5.59 -7.07
N GLN A 86 12.59 6.37 -8.11
CA GLN A 86 11.75 7.51 -8.48
C GLN A 86 10.35 7.08 -8.91
N GLU A 87 10.22 6.03 -9.71
CA GLU A 87 8.94 5.48 -10.15
C GLU A 87 8.12 4.96 -8.97
N LEU A 88 8.73 4.16 -8.08
CA LEU A 88 8.06 3.67 -6.88
C LEU A 88 7.63 4.83 -5.98
N THR A 89 8.48 5.84 -5.82
CA THR A 89 8.17 7.03 -5.02
C THR A 89 6.97 7.79 -5.62
N ALA A 90 6.92 7.95 -6.94
CA ALA A 90 5.79 8.58 -7.63
C ALA A 90 4.49 7.79 -7.42
N ALA A 91 4.53 6.47 -7.60
CA ALA A 91 3.38 5.60 -7.40
C ALA A 91 2.86 5.64 -5.95
N LEU A 92 3.76 5.67 -4.96
CA LEU A 92 3.40 5.78 -3.55
C LEU A 92 2.65 7.10 -3.26
N PHE A 93 3.13 8.22 -3.80
CA PHE A 93 2.46 9.51 -3.65
C PHE A 93 1.12 9.56 -4.36
N GLU A 94 1.01 8.98 -5.55
CA GLU A 94 -0.26 8.89 -6.27
C GLU A 94 -1.30 8.10 -5.48
N GLU A 95 -0.93 6.92 -4.97
CA GLU A 95 -1.85 6.08 -4.20
C GLU A 95 -2.23 6.72 -2.86
N ALA A 96 -1.28 7.36 -2.16
CA ALA A 96 -1.59 8.12 -0.95
C ALA A 96 -2.58 9.25 -1.21
N ASN A 97 -2.37 10.02 -2.29
CA ASN A 97 -3.27 11.11 -2.68
C ASN A 97 -4.66 10.57 -3.06
N LYS A 98 -4.73 9.45 -3.78
CA LYS A 98 -5.97 8.79 -4.16
C LYS A 98 -6.77 8.33 -2.94
N MET A 99 -6.14 7.64 -1.97
CA MET A 99 -6.82 7.23 -0.73
C MET A 99 -7.41 8.42 0.03
N VAL A 100 -6.66 9.52 0.13
CA VAL A 100 -7.12 10.75 0.80
C VAL A 100 -8.29 11.38 0.03
N GLN A 101 -8.23 11.42 -1.30
CA GLN A 101 -9.33 11.90 -2.13
C GLN A 101 -10.58 11.04 -1.97
N ASP A 102 -10.45 9.72 -1.99
CA ASP A 102 -11.57 8.78 -1.82
C ASP A 102 -12.24 8.95 -0.45
N ALA A 103 -11.45 9.09 0.62
CA ALA A 103 -11.98 9.39 1.96
C ALA A 103 -12.71 10.74 1.99
N ASN A 104 -12.17 11.77 1.33
CA ASN A 104 -12.81 13.09 1.24
C ASN A 104 -14.10 13.08 0.42
N ILE A 105 -14.18 12.28 -0.65
CA ILE A 105 -15.40 12.09 -1.44
C ILE A 105 -16.47 11.40 -0.61
N LYS A 106 -16.11 10.29 0.08
CA LYS A 106 -17.03 9.58 0.99
C LYS A 106 -17.53 10.48 2.10
N ARG A 107 -16.65 11.28 2.72
CA ARG A 107 -17.03 12.28 3.73
C ARG A 107 -18.03 13.29 3.17
N ARG A 108 -17.73 13.92 2.04
CA ARG A 108 -18.66 14.88 1.39
C ARG A 108 -20.01 14.26 1.07
N GLN A 109 -20.03 13.00 0.62
CA GLN A 109 -21.28 12.31 0.34
C GLN A 109 -22.12 12.08 1.60
N ALA A 110 -21.48 11.65 2.70
CA ALA A 110 -22.17 11.45 3.98
C ALA A 110 -22.66 12.78 4.57
N GLU A 111 -21.85 13.84 4.52
CA GLU A 111 -22.23 15.19 4.96
C GLU A 111 -23.43 15.71 4.17
N LYS A 112 -23.43 15.52 2.85
CA LYS A 112 -24.57 15.90 2.00
C LYS A 112 -25.84 15.12 2.38
N GLN A 113 -25.75 13.81 2.57
CA GLN A 113 -26.91 12.99 2.97
C GLN A 113 -27.46 13.40 4.35
N LEU A 114 -26.57 13.78 5.26
CA LEU A 114 -26.94 14.33 6.56
C LEU A 114 -27.69 15.66 6.39
N GLU A 115 -27.17 16.59 5.58
CA GLU A 115 -27.81 17.87 5.29
C GLU A 115 -29.21 17.67 4.69
N ASP A 116 -29.35 16.80 3.69
CA ASP A 116 -30.65 16.48 3.06
C ASP A 116 -31.66 15.93 4.09
N SER A 117 -31.19 15.08 5.01
CA SER A 117 -32.03 14.50 6.08
C SER A 117 -32.43 15.54 7.13
N LEU A 118 -31.50 16.43 7.49
CA LEU A 118 -31.78 17.54 8.41
C LEU A 118 -32.80 18.52 7.81
N MET A 119 -32.66 18.86 6.52
CA MET A 119 -33.66 19.66 5.80
C MET A 119 -35.04 18.98 5.83
N LYS A 120 -35.10 17.66 5.67
CA LYS A 120 -36.38 16.93 5.77
C LYS A 120 -36.99 17.01 7.17
N ILE A 121 -36.17 16.92 8.22
CA ILE A 121 -36.60 17.06 9.61
C ILE A 121 -37.13 18.48 9.87
N GLU A 122 -36.42 19.50 9.41
CA GLU A 122 -36.83 20.90 9.57
C GLU A 122 -38.22 21.16 8.98
N VAL A 123 -38.44 20.75 7.72
CA VAL A 123 -39.76 20.86 7.07
C VAL A 123 -40.85 20.13 7.86
N LEU A 124 -40.58 18.89 8.31
CA LEU A 124 -41.55 18.13 9.12
C LEU A 124 -41.83 18.78 10.47
N GLN A 125 -40.82 19.38 11.11
CA GLN A 125 -40.99 20.13 12.35
C GLN A 125 -41.87 21.36 12.12
N GLU A 126 -41.63 22.11 11.04
CA GLU A 126 -42.49 23.23 10.64
C GLU A 126 -43.94 22.78 10.40
N GLU A 127 -44.15 21.71 9.62
CA GLU A 127 -45.49 21.13 9.40
C GLU A 127 -46.19 20.77 10.73
N VAL A 128 -45.49 20.09 11.64
CA VAL A 128 -46.03 19.74 12.97
C VAL A 128 -46.35 20.99 13.79
N THR A 129 -45.52 22.03 13.74
CA THR A 129 -45.81 23.28 14.46
C THR A 129 -47.04 23.99 13.89
N VAL A 130 -47.21 24.00 12.57
CA VAL A 130 -48.40 24.55 11.90
C VAL A 130 -49.65 23.76 12.27
N LEU A 131 -49.59 22.43 12.23
CA LEU A 131 -50.71 21.57 12.62
C LEU A 131 -51.07 21.75 14.11
N LYS A 132 -50.08 21.80 15.00
CA LYS A 132 -50.30 22.11 16.42
C LYS A 132 -50.96 23.47 16.59
N LYS A 133 -50.50 24.49 15.87
CA LYS A 133 -51.12 25.82 15.86
C LYS A 133 -52.56 25.74 15.36
N LEU A 134 -52.88 25.01 14.29
CA LEU A 134 -54.27 24.90 13.81
C LEU A 134 -55.20 24.20 14.80
N ILE A 135 -54.70 23.21 15.55
CA ILE A 135 -55.45 22.52 16.59
C ILE A 135 -55.65 23.42 17.83
N LEU A 136 -54.61 24.16 18.22
CA LEU A 136 -54.61 25.04 19.40
C LEU A 136 -55.23 26.41 19.13
N SER A 137 -55.27 26.84 17.87
CA SER A 137 -55.96 28.06 17.44
C SER A 137 -57.44 27.82 17.72
N PRO A 138 -58.04 28.53 18.68
CA PRO A 138 -59.36 28.21 19.16
C PRO A 138 -60.33 28.27 17.98
N THR A 139 -60.99 27.14 17.72
CA THR A 139 -62.34 27.15 17.16
C THR A 139 -63.11 28.25 17.87
N THR A 140 -63.54 29.26 17.11
CA THR A 140 -64.53 30.21 17.58
C THR A 140 -65.68 29.44 18.24
N PRO A 141 -66.20 29.89 19.39
CA PRO A 141 -67.16 29.15 20.19
C PRO A 141 -68.55 29.30 19.57
N ASN A 142 -68.80 28.69 18.41
CA ASN A 142 -70.14 28.49 17.87
C ASN A 142 -70.10 27.57 16.65
N SER A 143 -70.28 26.26 16.90
CA SER A 143 -71.14 25.34 16.13
C SER A 143 -70.53 23.92 16.13
N PRO A 144 -71.27 22.90 16.62
CA PRO A 144 -70.85 21.51 16.51
C PRO A 144 -71.07 21.02 15.06
N ASN A 145 -70.56 19.84 14.74
CA ASN A 145 -70.75 19.07 13.50
C ASN A 145 -69.62 19.15 12.47
N PHE A 146 -68.53 18.42 12.73
CA PHE A 146 -67.71 17.85 11.67
C PHE A 146 -67.71 16.31 11.71
N ILE A 147 -68.91 15.73 11.79
CA ILE A 147 -69.14 14.33 11.39
C ILE A 147 -70.26 14.34 10.36
N LYS A 148 -69.91 14.54 9.09
CA LYS A 148 -70.70 14.08 7.96
C LYS A 148 -69.76 13.40 6.98
N THR A 149 -69.45 12.13 7.27
CA THR A 149 -69.15 11.17 6.22
C THR A 149 -70.30 11.22 5.21
N PRO A 150 -70.07 11.37 3.89
CA PRO A 150 -71.14 11.24 2.92
C PRO A 150 -71.63 9.80 2.97
N GLN A 151 -72.85 9.59 3.47
CA GLN A 151 -73.55 8.33 3.30
C GLN A 151 -73.67 8.05 1.80
N LEU A 152 -73.04 6.97 1.37
CA LEU A 152 -73.09 6.43 0.03
C LEU A 152 -74.54 6.03 -0.30
N VAL A 153 -75.28 6.95 -0.92
CA VAL A 153 -76.50 6.61 -1.65
C VAL A 153 -76.11 5.77 -2.86
N LYS A 154 -76.68 4.56 -2.90
CA LYS A 154 -76.57 3.62 -4.01
C LYS A 154 -77.04 4.29 -5.29
N SER A 155 -76.19 4.36 -6.31
CA SER A 155 -76.63 4.38 -7.70
C SER A 155 -75.56 3.81 -8.62
N SER A 156 -75.96 2.77 -9.34
CA SER A 156 -75.25 2.15 -10.44
C SER A 156 -75.20 3.08 -11.65
N SER A 157 -74.02 3.34 -12.20
CA SER A 157 -73.82 3.47 -13.65
C SER A 157 -72.34 3.59 -14.01
N ASN A 158 -72.00 2.86 -15.07
CA ASN A 158 -70.70 2.79 -15.71
C ASN A 158 -70.21 4.16 -16.22
N SER A 159 -68.92 4.45 -16.06
CA SER A 159 -68.14 5.06 -17.14
C SER A 159 -66.64 4.81 -16.93
N ASN A 160 -66.06 4.17 -17.95
CA ASN A 160 -64.63 4.09 -18.20
C ASN A 160 -64.08 5.46 -18.65
N PHE A 161 -62.74 5.55 -18.76
CA PHE A 161 -61.86 6.67 -19.14
C PHE A 161 -61.30 7.43 -17.92
N THR A 162 -59.99 7.39 -17.64
CA THR A 162 -58.89 7.66 -18.57
C THR A 162 -57.63 6.84 -18.27
N LYS A 163 -56.92 6.57 -19.35
CA LYS A 163 -55.71 5.76 -19.46
C LYS A 163 -54.49 6.65 -19.19
N GLY A 164 -53.75 6.38 -18.13
CA GLY A 164 -52.47 7.03 -17.83
C GLY A 164 -51.42 5.99 -17.46
N HIS A 165 -50.55 5.65 -18.40
CA HIS A 165 -49.27 5.01 -18.07
C HIS A 165 -48.40 6.03 -17.33
N LYS A 166 -47.92 5.68 -16.12
CA LYS A 166 -46.49 5.70 -15.78
C LYS A 166 -46.23 4.68 -14.68
N ARG A 167 -45.42 3.67 -15.00
CA ARG A 167 -44.77 2.81 -14.02
C ARG A 167 -43.59 3.61 -13.47
N SER A 168 -43.54 3.85 -12.15
CA SER A 168 -42.27 4.06 -11.45
C SER A 168 -42.06 2.87 -10.53
N ILE A 169 -41.19 1.95 -10.96
CA ILE A 169 -40.59 0.96 -10.06
C ILE A 169 -39.42 1.67 -9.38
N SER A 170 -39.70 2.28 -8.23
CA SER A 170 -38.69 2.71 -7.28
C SER A 170 -38.41 1.56 -6.32
N HIS A 171 -37.46 0.69 -6.69
CA HIS A 171 -36.74 -0.11 -5.70
C HIS A 171 -35.80 0.84 -4.94
N HIS A 172 -36.26 1.41 -3.82
CA HIS A 172 -35.39 1.75 -2.69
C HIS A 172 -36.20 2.11 -1.44
N SER A 173 -36.63 1.08 -0.73
CA SER A 173 -36.90 1.13 0.71
C SER A 173 -36.18 -0.09 1.27
N THR A 174 -35.26 -0.01 2.22
CA THR A 174 -35.44 0.60 3.54
C THR A 174 -34.05 0.67 4.18
N ILE A 175 -33.57 1.87 4.56
CA ILE A 175 -32.51 1.98 5.57
C ILE A 175 -33.18 2.57 6.80
N ARG A 176 -33.45 1.70 7.77
CA ARG A 176 -33.78 2.08 9.14
C ARG A 176 -32.47 2.17 9.91
N ILE A 177 -32.31 3.32 10.54
CA ILE A 177 -31.32 3.63 11.58
C ILE A 177 -31.52 2.65 12.73
N VAL A 178 -30.47 1.91 13.10
CA VAL A 178 -30.10 1.57 14.48
C VAL A 178 -28.66 1.03 14.51
N ASP A 179 -27.81 1.80 15.19
CA ASP A 179 -26.69 1.46 16.06
C ASP A 179 -25.98 0.10 15.96
N ASP A 180 -24.65 0.22 15.89
CA ASP A 180 -23.60 -0.73 16.29
C ASP A 180 -23.38 -2.04 15.49
N ILE A 181 -22.18 -2.06 14.89
CA ILE A 181 -21.33 -3.20 14.53
C ILE A 181 -21.80 -4.00 13.29
N ASP A 182 -20.82 -4.25 12.41
CA ASP A 182 -20.87 -5.07 11.18
C ASP A 182 -21.58 -4.48 9.95
N THR A 183 -20.77 -3.85 9.08
CA THR A 183 -21.10 -3.71 7.66
C THR A 183 -19.90 -4.14 6.80
N LEU A 184 -19.67 -5.45 6.73
CA LEU A 184 -19.26 -6.07 5.46
C LEU A 184 -20.53 -6.37 4.65
N ALA A 185 -20.36 -6.39 3.33
CA ALA A 185 -21.39 -6.37 2.28
C ALA A 185 -22.57 -7.35 2.44
N PRO A 186 -23.66 -7.20 1.65
CA PRO A 186 -24.84 -8.07 1.66
C PRO A 186 -24.51 -9.48 1.15
N TYR A 187 -23.79 -10.25 1.94
CA TYR A 187 -23.92 -11.68 1.99
C TYR A 187 -25.04 -11.99 2.99
N ASP A 188 -25.79 -13.06 2.77
CA ASP A 188 -26.78 -13.55 3.72
C ASP A 188 -26.17 -13.58 5.12
N ASN A 189 -26.52 -12.57 5.95
CA ASN A 189 -26.16 -12.52 7.36
C ASN A 189 -27.07 -13.47 8.15
N GLU A 190 -27.21 -14.70 7.66
CA GLU A 190 -27.65 -15.82 8.49
C GLU A 190 -26.51 -16.11 9.47
N ILE A 191 -26.49 -15.33 10.55
CA ILE A 191 -25.60 -15.60 11.67
C ILE A 191 -26.00 -16.98 12.19
N ASP A 192 -25.13 -17.97 12.02
CA ASP A 192 -25.26 -19.32 12.57
C ASP A 192 -25.46 -19.22 14.09
N LEU A 193 -26.73 -19.24 14.52
CA LEU A 193 -27.14 -19.05 15.91
C LEU A 193 -26.44 -20.07 16.83
N PRO A 194 -26.38 -21.37 16.49
CA PRO A 194 -25.57 -22.35 17.22
C PRO A 194 -24.10 -21.97 17.40
N ARG A 195 -23.41 -21.57 16.32
CA ARG A 195 -21.99 -21.19 16.39
C ARG A 195 -21.77 -19.96 17.25
N ARG A 196 -22.66 -18.97 17.14
CA ARG A 196 -22.59 -17.74 17.94
C ARG A 196 -22.78 -18.03 19.44
N GLU A 197 -23.62 -18.99 19.80
CA GLU A 197 -23.82 -19.36 21.21
C GLU A 197 -22.61 -20.07 21.82
N LYS A 198 -21.96 -20.95 21.05
CA LYS A 198 -20.69 -21.57 21.44
C LYS A 198 -19.60 -20.50 21.64
N PHE A 199 -19.50 -19.54 20.72
CA PHE A 199 -18.57 -18.41 20.86
C PHE A 199 -18.85 -17.57 22.12
N ARG A 200 -20.13 -17.29 22.42
CA ARG A 200 -20.50 -16.53 23.64
C ARG A 200 -20.10 -17.26 24.91
N THR A 201 -20.30 -18.57 24.95
CA THR A 201 -19.90 -19.42 26.09
C THR A 201 -18.38 -19.44 26.26
N TRP A 202 -17.64 -19.64 25.17
CA TRP A 202 -16.17 -19.58 25.17
C TRP A 202 -15.65 -18.20 25.57
N LYS A 203 -16.26 -17.11 25.08
CA LYS A 203 -15.84 -15.73 25.40
C LYS A 203 -15.94 -15.42 26.89
N ALA A 204 -16.88 -16.04 27.61
CA ALA A 204 -17.00 -15.88 29.06
C ALA A 204 -15.82 -16.51 29.83
N CYS A 205 -15.23 -17.59 29.31
CA CYS A 205 -14.06 -18.25 29.88
C CYS A 205 -13.15 -18.75 28.73
N PRO A 206 -12.31 -17.88 28.14
CA PRO A 206 -11.54 -18.24 26.97
C PRO A 206 -10.51 -19.32 27.29
N THR A 207 -10.54 -20.41 26.52
CA THR A 207 -9.55 -21.49 26.64
C THR A 207 -9.05 -21.92 25.27
N LEU A 208 -7.86 -22.51 25.23
CA LEU A 208 -7.25 -23.13 24.04
C LEU A 208 -7.31 -24.66 24.11
N ASN A 209 -8.10 -25.21 25.04
CA ASN A 209 -8.21 -26.65 25.19
C ASN A 209 -8.90 -27.23 23.93
N PRO A 210 -8.27 -28.18 23.20
CA PRO A 210 -8.87 -28.77 22.01
C PRO A 210 -10.15 -29.58 22.29
N SER A 211 -10.43 -29.90 23.56
CA SER A 211 -11.70 -30.51 23.99
C SER A 211 -12.82 -29.50 24.27
N ASP A 212 -12.57 -28.19 24.17
CA ASP A 212 -13.63 -27.18 24.28
C ASP A 212 -14.54 -27.20 23.04
N PRO A 213 -15.88 -27.20 23.18
CA PRO A 213 -16.81 -27.33 22.06
C PRO A 213 -16.67 -26.26 20.96
N PHE A 214 -16.22 -25.05 21.31
CA PHE A 214 -16.01 -23.99 20.31
C PHE A 214 -14.69 -24.18 19.57
N ILE A 215 -13.62 -24.52 20.29
CA ILE A 215 -12.30 -24.76 19.71
C ILE A 215 -12.29 -26.02 18.84
N GLU A 216 -12.95 -27.10 19.28
CA GLU A 216 -13.10 -28.35 18.52
C GLU A 216 -13.79 -28.09 17.16
N ASP A 217 -14.81 -27.23 17.14
CA ASP A 217 -15.52 -26.86 15.92
C ASP A 217 -14.66 -26.01 14.97
N ILE A 218 -13.83 -25.11 15.48
CA ILE A 218 -12.87 -24.35 14.66
C ILE A 218 -11.83 -25.31 14.06
N ILE A 219 -11.24 -26.18 14.90
CA ILE A 219 -10.23 -27.13 14.44
C ILE A 219 -10.81 -28.05 13.36
N ARG A 220 -12.02 -28.59 13.57
CA ARG A 220 -12.66 -29.50 12.63
C ARG A 220 -13.07 -28.83 11.33
N ASN A 221 -13.67 -27.64 11.39
CA ASN A 221 -14.37 -27.05 10.25
C ASN A 221 -13.55 -25.98 9.51
N GLU A 222 -12.56 -25.37 10.16
CA GLU A 222 -11.79 -24.26 9.60
C GLU A 222 -10.32 -24.62 9.44
N ILE A 223 -9.73 -25.37 10.38
CA ILE A 223 -8.30 -25.71 10.34
C ILE A 223 -8.05 -27.00 9.56
N ASN A 224 -8.68 -28.12 9.94
CA ASN A 224 -8.45 -29.42 9.33
C ASN A 224 -8.69 -29.48 7.81
N PRO A 225 -9.72 -28.81 7.24
CA PRO A 225 -9.91 -28.80 5.80
C PRO A 225 -8.76 -28.11 5.05
N CYS A 226 -8.11 -27.12 5.67
CA CYS A 226 -6.92 -26.46 5.12
C CYS A 226 -5.64 -27.30 5.26
N LEU A 227 -5.65 -28.32 6.12
CA LEU A 227 -4.53 -29.23 6.34
C LEU A 227 -4.70 -30.57 5.60
N ALA A 228 -5.83 -30.77 4.91
CA ALA A 228 -6.11 -31.97 4.10
C ALA A 228 -5.46 -31.85 2.70
N PHE A 229 -4.14 -32.08 2.64
CA PHE A 229 -3.42 -32.10 1.37
C PHE A 229 -3.59 -33.43 0.64
N LYS A 230 -3.72 -33.39 -0.70
CA LYS A 230 -3.78 -34.60 -1.55
C LYS A 230 -2.48 -35.42 -1.55
N ASN A 231 -1.38 -34.83 -1.09
CA ASN A 231 -0.10 -35.51 -0.90
C ASN A 231 0.02 -35.97 0.56
N ASP A 232 -0.25 -37.26 0.81
CA ASP A 232 -0.19 -37.88 2.14
C ASP A 232 1.19 -37.77 2.81
N SER A 233 2.26 -37.52 2.04
CA SER A 233 3.62 -37.37 2.56
C SER A 233 3.89 -36.05 3.29
N VAL A 234 3.03 -35.04 3.11
CA VAL A 234 3.21 -33.71 3.75
C VAL A 234 2.26 -33.52 4.95
N GLY A 235 1.12 -34.22 4.97
CA GLY A 235 0.10 -34.09 6.01
C GLY A 235 0.37 -34.83 7.32
N THR A 236 1.37 -35.72 7.36
CA THR A 236 1.69 -36.54 8.55
C THR A 236 2.68 -35.87 9.51
N PHE A 237 3.30 -34.76 9.14
CA PHE A 237 4.33 -34.11 9.96
C PHE A 237 3.79 -33.33 11.19
N ASN A 238 2.48 -33.02 11.23
CA ASN A 238 1.88 -32.22 12.31
C ASN A 238 0.78 -32.98 13.08
N ARG A 239 0.85 -34.31 13.17
CA ARG A 239 -0.15 -35.15 13.86
C ARG A 239 0.30 -35.76 15.20
N ASP A 240 1.50 -35.41 15.68
CA ASP A 240 2.01 -35.81 17.00
C ASP A 240 1.91 -34.67 18.03
#